data_AF-A0A950ZSD9-F1
#
_entry.id   AF-A0A950ZSD9-F1
#
_cell.length_a   1.000
_cell.length_b   1.000
_cell.length_c   1.000
_cell.angle_alpha   90.00
_cell.angle_beta   90.00
_cell.angle_gamma   90.00
#
_symmetry.space_group_name_H-M   'P 1'
#
loop_
_entity.id
_entity.type
_entity.pdbx_description
1 polymer ?
#
loop_
_entity_poly.entity_id
_entity_poly.type
_entity_poly.pdbx_seq_one_letter_code
_entity_poly.pdbx_strand_id
1 'polypeptide(L)'
;AEQAAAAGVDVEVIDLRSIQPLDIEPVLASVERTGRLVTAHEAWVTGGVGAEVVAAVAEKACLRAPVARIGALGVPIPSGHVRPHALPNAVRIEAAIRRVAGIG
;
A
#
# COMPACT_ATOMS: atom_id res chain seq x y z
N ALA A 1 -7.41 6.47 -5.38
CA ALA A 1 -8.80 6.33 -4.92
C ALA A 1 -9.77 6.57 -6.07
N GLU A 2 -9.79 7.75 -6.67
CA GLU A 2 -10.72 8.11 -7.76
C GLU A 2 -10.74 7.12 -8.95
N GLN A 3 -9.56 6.71 -9.43
CA GLN A 3 -9.44 5.72 -10.51
C GLN A 3 -10.04 4.35 -10.13
N ALA A 4 -9.86 3.93 -8.88
CA ALA A 4 -10.43 2.69 -8.37
C ALA A 4 -11.96 2.80 -8.19
N ALA A 5 -12.45 3.98 -7.78
CA ALA A 5 -13.88 4.25 -7.65
C ALA A 5 -14.60 4.17 -9.01
N ALA A 6 -13.97 4.63 -10.09
CA ALA A 6 -14.46 4.44 -11.46
C ALA A 6 -14.58 2.96 -11.87
N ALA A 7 -13.84 2.07 -11.19
CA ALA A 7 -13.91 0.61 -11.34
C ALA A 7 -14.83 -0.06 -10.31
N GLY A 8 -15.61 0.70 -9.55
CA GLY A 8 -16.53 0.18 -8.54
C GLY A 8 -15.87 -0.23 -7.21
N VAL A 9 -14.63 0.21 -6.95
CA VAL A 9 -13.92 -0.05 -5.69
C VAL A 9 -13.79 1.23 -4.88
N ASP A 10 -14.46 1.27 -3.73
CA ASP A 10 -14.26 2.31 -2.73
C ASP A 10 -12.96 2.06 -1.94
N VAL A 11 -12.17 3.11 -1.74
CA VAL A 11 -10.82 3.02 -1.16
C VAL A 11 -10.65 4.07 -0.07
N GLU A 12 -10.44 3.60 1.14
CA GLU A 12 -10.01 4.43 2.27
C GLU A 12 -8.49 4.66 2.19
N VAL A 13 -8.07 5.93 2.15
CA VAL A 13 -6.65 6.30 2.09
C VAL A 13 -6.22 6.82 3.46
N ILE A 14 -5.24 6.14 4.05
CA ILE A 14 -4.67 6.50 5.35
C ILE A 14 -3.24 6.99 5.14
N ASP A 15 -2.97 8.23 5.55
CA ASP A 15 -1.62 8.75 5.72
C ASP A 15 -1.17 8.45 7.15
N LEU A 16 -0.11 7.65 7.29
CA LEU A 16 0.43 7.23 8.59
C LEU A 16 0.95 8.40 9.42
N ARG A 17 1.43 9.48 8.79
CA ARG A 17 2.09 10.65 9.40
C ARG A 17 3.38 10.37 10.20
N SER A 18 3.39 9.33 11.03
CA SER A 18 4.49 8.91 11.90
C SER A 18 4.86 7.46 11.66
N ILE A 19 6.15 7.22 11.39
CA ILE A 19 6.73 5.86 11.26
C ILE A 19 7.37 5.41 12.58
N GLN A 20 7.79 6.36 13.41
CA GLN A 20 8.44 6.10 14.69
C GLN A 20 7.98 7.17 15.72
N PRO A 21 7.10 6.83 16.67
CA PRO A 21 6.40 5.54 16.77
C PRO A 21 5.45 5.33 15.58
N LEU A 22 5.24 4.07 15.19
CA LEU A 22 4.33 3.70 14.10
C LEU A 22 2.88 3.90 14.54
N ASP A 23 2.16 4.83 13.90
CA ASP A 23 0.74 5.07 14.16
C ASP A 23 -0.13 4.08 13.39
N ILE A 24 -0.31 2.87 13.95
CA ILE A 24 -0.98 1.75 13.29
C ILE A 24 -2.49 1.68 13.56
N GLU A 25 -2.99 2.37 14.58
CA GLU A 25 -4.38 2.27 15.04
C GLU A 25 -5.40 2.61 13.93
N PRO A 26 -5.23 3.68 13.13
CA PRO A 26 -6.15 3.96 12.02
C PRO A 26 -6.17 2.83 10.98
N VAL A 27 -5.02 2.21 10.71
CA VAL A 27 -4.89 1.11 9.76
C VAL A 27 -5.64 -0.12 10.26
N LEU A 28 -5.50 -0.47 11.54
CA LEU A 28 -6.20 -1.60 12.14
C LEU A 28 -7.71 -1.43 12.08
N ALA A 29 -8.21 -0.24 12.45
CA ALA A 29 -9.64 0.06 12.39
C ALA A 29 -10.21 -0.07 10.96
N SER A 30 -9.47 0.41 9.95
CA SER A 30 -9.88 0.27 8.55
C SER A 30 -9.79 -1.18 8.04
N VAL A 31 -8.74 -1.91 8.42
CA VAL A 31 -8.57 -3.33 8.04
C VAL A 31 -9.65 -4.20 8.66
N GLU A 32 -10.08 -3.95 9.89
CA GLU A 32 -11.19 -4.71 10.51
C GLU A 32 -12.48 -4.58 9.69
N ARG A 33 -12.74 -3.38 9.15
CA ARG A 33 -13.95 -3.09 8.36
C ARG A 33 -13.84 -3.59 6.91
N THR A 34 -12.67 -3.48 6.30
CA THR A 34 -12.46 -3.75 4.86
C THR A 34 -11.85 -5.12 4.58
N GLY A 35 -11.17 -5.71 5.55
CA GLY A 35 -10.41 -6.97 5.48
C GLY A 35 -9.32 -6.99 4.41
N ARG A 36 -8.85 -5.84 3.95
CA ARG A 36 -7.91 -5.71 2.81
C ARG A 36 -6.89 -4.62 3.11
N LEU A 37 -5.66 -4.80 2.61
CA LEU A 37 -4.59 -3.84 2.83
C LEU A 37 -3.68 -3.72 1.59
N VAL A 38 -3.43 -2.48 1.19
CA VAL A 38 -2.37 -2.11 0.25
C VAL A 38 -1.49 -1.07 0.93
N THR A 39 -0.18 -1.29 0.99
CA THR A 39 0.78 -0.28 1.48
C THR A 39 1.50 0.38 0.30
N ALA A 40 1.79 1.68 0.41
CA ALA A 40 2.51 2.44 -0.60
C ALA A 40 3.53 3.39 0.05
N HIS A 41 4.78 3.35 -0.38
CA HIS A 41 5.84 4.27 0.08
C HIS A 41 6.96 4.41 -0.96
N GLU A 42 7.76 5.48 -0.92
CA GLU A 42 8.81 5.70 -1.94
C GLU A 42 10.06 4.82 -1.78
N ALA A 43 10.33 4.27 -0.58
CA ALA A 43 11.45 3.34 -0.38
C ALA A 43 11.26 2.03 -1.16
N TRP A 44 12.33 1.23 -1.28
CA TRP A 44 12.24 -0.12 -1.85
C TRP A 44 11.22 -0.99 -1.12
N VAL A 45 10.51 -1.83 -1.87
CA VAL A 45 9.53 -2.77 -1.30
C VAL A 45 10.17 -3.63 -0.19
N THR A 46 11.37 -4.14 -0.43
CA THR A 46 12.13 -4.89 0.58
C THR A 46 12.80 -3.92 1.54
N GLY A 47 12.61 -4.13 2.85
CA GLY A 47 13.17 -3.28 3.90
C GLY A 47 12.48 -1.91 4.08
N GLY A 48 11.43 -1.62 3.32
CA GLY A 48 10.63 -0.41 3.48
C GLY A 48 9.56 -0.52 4.57
N VAL A 49 9.04 0.62 5.02
CA VAL A 49 8.03 0.73 6.09
C VAL A 49 6.75 -0.07 5.82
N GLY A 50 6.43 -0.33 4.55
CA GLY A 50 5.28 -1.16 4.18
C GLY A 50 5.39 -2.60 4.67
N ALA A 51 6.60 -3.10 4.98
CA ALA A 51 6.80 -4.39 5.65
C ALA A 51 6.37 -4.34 7.12
N GLU A 52 6.78 -3.31 7.86
CA GLU A 52 6.45 -3.12 9.29
C GLU A 52 4.95 -2.93 9.50
N VAL A 53 4.30 -2.14 8.64
CA VAL A 53 2.83 -1.97 8.68
C VAL A 53 2.12 -3.31 8.49
N VAL A 54 2.57 -4.12 7.54
CA VAL A 54 1.99 -5.45 7.28
C VAL A 54 2.23 -6.40 8.45
N ALA A 55 3.43 -6.38 9.04
CA ALA A 55 3.73 -7.19 10.22
C ALA A 55 2.83 -6.81 11.40
N ALA A 56 2.73 -5.52 11.72
CA ALA A 56 1.89 -5.01 12.80
C ALA A 56 0.39 -5.34 12.61
N VAL A 57 -0.10 -5.28 11.36
CA VAL A 57 -1.47 -5.70 11.03
C VAL A 57 -1.63 -7.21 11.20
N ALA A 58 -0.68 -8.01 10.71
CA ALA A 58 -0.75 -9.47 10.80
C ALA A 58 -0.71 -10.00 12.24
N GLU A 59 -0.10 -9.25 13.17
CA GLU A 59 -0.10 -9.57 14.60
C GLU A 59 -1.46 -9.32 15.29
N LYS A 60 -2.28 -8.42 14.73
CA LYS A 60 -3.44 -7.84 15.43
C LYS A 60 -4.79 -8.02 14.70
N ALA A 61 -4.78 -8.37 13.42
CA ALA A 61 -5.98 -8.44 12.59
C ALA A 61 -5.92 -9.58 11.56
N CYS A 62 -7.10 -10.02 11.11
CA CYS A 62 -7.25 -11.02 10.05
C CYS A 62 -7.56 -10.35 8.71
N LEU A 63 -6.89 -10.80 7.64
CA LEU A 63 -7.11 -10.30 6.28
C LEU A 63 -7.93 -11.31 5.47
N ARG A 64 -8.83 -10.79 4.62
CA ARG A 64 -9.67 -11.58 3.71
C ARG A 64 -9.05 -11.79 2.34
N ALA A 65 -7.91 -11.16 2.07
CA ALA A 65 -7.16 -11.27 0.83
C ALA A 65 -5.64 -11.08 1.09
N PRO A 66 -4.76 -11.58 0.21
CA PRO A 66 -3.34 -11.30 0.30
C PRO A 66 -3.04 -9.79 0.28
N VAL A 67 -2.13 -9.33 1.15
CA VAL A 67 -1.66 -7.94 1.13
C VAL A 67 -0.87 -7.63 -0.14
N ALA A 68 -0.97 -6.39 -0.62
CA ALA A 68 -0.07 -5.87 -1.63
C ALA A 68 0.83 -4.77 -1.03
N ARG A 69 2.14 -4.85 -1.29
CA ARG A 69 3.11 -3.84 -0.86
C ARG A 69 3.70 -3.16 -2.09
N ILE A 70 3.55 -1.85 -2.17
CA ILE A 70 3.97 -1.02 -3.29
C ILE A 70 5.08 -0.08 -2.82
N GLY A 71 6.18 -0.09 -3.54
CA GLY A 71 7.28 0.83 -3.32
C GLY A 71 8.20 0.91 -4.51
N ALA A 72 9.36 1.53 -4.33
CA ALA A 72 10.33 1.64 -5.40
C ALA A 72 10.81 0.27 -5.88
N LEU A 73 11.15 0.21 -7.16
CA LEU A 73 11.85 -0.93 -7.75
C LEU A 73 13.19 -1.11 -7.02
N GLY A 74 13.61 -2.36 -6.80
CA GLY A 74 14.86 -2.72 -6.09
C GLY A 74 16.12 -2.40 -6.89
N VAL A 75 16.21 -1.19 -7.42
CA VAL A 75 17.32 -0.64 -8.20
C VAL A 75 17.75 0.68 -7.59
N PRO A 76 19.02 1.10 -7.75
CA PRO A 76 19.43 2.47 -7.44
C PRO A 76 18.51 3.47 -8.14
N ILE A 77 17.98 4.44 -7.38
CA ILE A 77 17.01 5.38 -7.92
C ILE A 77 17.68 6.21 -9.02
N PRO A 78 17.21 6.11 -10.28
CA PRO A 78 17.83 6.81 -11.38
C PRO A 78 17.42 8.30 -11.37
N SER A 79 18.17 9.14 -12.08
CA SER A 79 17.90 10.57 -12.21
C SER A 79 17.11 10.90 -13.48
N GLY A 80 16.59 12.13 -13.56
CA GLY A 80 15.91 12.64 -14.76
C GLY A 80 14.58 11.93 -15.06
N HIS A 81 14.23 11.85 -16.35
CA HIS A 81 12.93 11.37 -16.84
C HIS A 81 12.61 9.93 -16.46
N VAL A 82 13.62 9.12 -16.12
CA VAL A 82 13.42 7.71 -15.74
C VAL A 82 13.09 7.53 -14.25
N ARG A 83 13.37 8.53 -13.40
CA ARG A 83 13.11 8.48 -11.94
C ARG A 83 11.67 8.08 -11.59
N PRO A 84 10.62 8.65 -12.21
CA PRO A 84 9.24 8.32 -11.85
C PRO A 84 8.86 6.86 -12.10
N HIS A 85 9.53 6.17 -13.03
CA HIS A 85 9.27 4.76 -13.32
C HIS A 85 9.85 3.82 -12.25
N ALA A 86 10.88 4.25 -11.54
CA ALA A 86 11.44 3.50 -10.41
C ALA A 86 10.59 3.64 -9.14
N LEU A 87 9.83 4.72 -8.99
CA LEU A 87 9.01 5.02 -7.83
C LEU A 87 7.61 4.37 -7.91
N PRO A 88 6.88 4.25 -6.78
CA PRO A 88 5.46 3.96 -6.81
C PRO A 88 4.71 5.03 -7.63
N ASN A 89 3.68 4.62 -8.36
CA ASN A 89 2.84 5.52 -9.14
C ASN A 89 1.38 5.05 -9.14
N ALA A 90 0.48 5.94 -9.58
CA ALA A 90 -0.96 5.68 -9.60
C ALA A 90 -1.33 4.38 -10.32
N VAL A 91 -0.70 4.08 -11.48
CA VAL A 91 -0.97 2.86 -12.26
C VAL A 91 -0.63 1.60 -11.45
N ARG A 92 0.53 1.57 -10.79
CA ARG A 92 0.95 0.42 -9.96
C ARG A 92 0.07 0.26 -8.72
N ILE A 93 -0.34 1.38 -8.10
CA ILE A 93 -1.22 1.37 -6.92
C ILE A 93 -2.62 0.89 -7.30
N GLU A 94 -3.19 1.38 -8.41
CA GLU A 94 -4.49 0.96 -8.91
C GLU A 94 -4.52 -0.53 -9.25
N ALA A 95 -3.49 -1.03 -9.96
CA ALA A 95 -3.37 -2.45 -10.27
C ALA A 95 -3.31 -3.32 -9.00
N ALA A 96 -2.61 -2.85 -7.96
CA ALA A 96 -2.55 -3.52 -6.67
C ALA A 96 -3.92 -3.55 -5.96
N ILE A 97 -4.65 -2.42 -5.98
CA ILE A 97 -6.00 -2.31 -5.43
C ILE A 97 -6.94 -3.30 -6.14
N ARG A 98 -6.95 -3.33 -7.48
CA ARG A 98 -7.79 -4.24 -8.27
C ARG A 98 -7.50 -5.71 -7.94
N ARG A 99 -6.22 -6.07 -7.82
CA ARG A 99 -5.79 -7.42 -7.43
C ARG A 99 -6.30 -7.81 -6.04
N VAL A 100 -6.16 -6.93 -5.05
CA VAL A 100 -6.61 -7.20 -3.66
C VAL A 100 -8.15 -7.19 -3.55
N ALA A 101 -8.82 -6.41 -4.40
CA ALA A 101 -10.28 -6.38 -4.51
C ALA A 101 -10.86 -7.60 -5.26
N GLY A 102 -10.06 -8.32 -6.05
CA GLY A 102 -10.49 -9.49 -6.82
C GLY A 102 -11.22 -9.14 -8.13
N ILE A 103 -10.92 -7.98 -8.71
CA ILE A 103 -11.58 -7.46 -9.93
C ILE A 103 -10.62 -7.25 -11.11
N GLY A 104 -9.46 -7.91 -11.09
CA GLY A 104 -8.40 -7.76 -12.11
C GLY A 104 -7.65 -9.05 -12.38
#